data_AF-A0A1H6XL78-F1
#
_entry.id   AF-A0A1H6XL78-F1
#
_cell.length_a   1.000
_cell.length_b   1.000
_cell.length_c   1.000
_cell.angle_alpha   90.00
_cell.angle_beta   90.00
_cell.angle_gamma   90.00
#
_symmetry.space_group_name_H-M   'P 1'
#
loop_
_entity.id
_entity.type
_entity.pdbx_description
1 polymer ?
#
loop_
_entity_poly.entity_id
_entity_poly.type
_entity_poly.pdbx_seq_one_letter_code
_entity_poly.pdbx_strand_id
1 'polypeptide(L)'
;MKIKISQTKIFLILFFLFDMRLMYLLPLPTVLSGNATNKMLLSIFSIILFFLFAVSHKLYFGKYTHCLITLFLIILLNSLNANLKFGYSLSQVIWPVIPFCIFLLYFIFMRYLKSEQNLHFFIKIGELFWSILCILFLIQRVLYLRNHTIILQLNGILPDYYFWHPELGFRIYHVFEGFLRVFILCLGYICIKNNFKQCKSEIITLLLSIASVVLVDRSRYYLFLLILGLISIFLWTLRNSKHFGKIIMVVIGIFIGFVFINNLWLSMSQSISENTGSSFARFNAISYYLNLFKKNILFGLSMVSPDEGNSMYYFVHGQAGIFHYDDIGIIGTLTKLGVFGLIWYIYIIIKSSLLVVKTKGKNKALSVGLMIMMIISSITQSYLDSQRLMSLLFTFILIELNYSYPELEY
;
A
#
# COMPACT_ATOMS: atom_id res chain seq x y z
N MET A 1 -3.53 -27.68 19.57
CA MET A 1 -2.91 -26.97 20.71
C MET A 1 -3.44 -25.54 20.72
N LYS A 2 -4.19 -25.11 21.75
CA LYS A 2 -4.72 -23.73 21.84
C LYS A 2 -3.53 -22.78 21.94
N ILE A 3 -3.33 -21.90 20.95
CA ILE A 3 -2.31 -20.86 21.02
C ILE A 3 -2.58 -20.05 22.29
N LYS A 4 -1.72 -20.20 23.31
CA LYS A 4 -1.84 -19.46 24.57
C LYS A 4 -1.63 -17.97 24.26
N ILE A 5 -2.35 -17.10 24.95
CA ILE A 5 -2.38 -15.63 24.76
C ILE A 5 -0.97 -14.98 24.74
N SER A 6 0.07 -15.63 25.24
CA SER A 6 1.47 -15.15 25.13
C SER A 6 2.06 -15.29 23.72
N GLN A 7 1.74 -16.37 23.00
CA GLN A 7 2.28 -16.65 21.66
C GLN A 7 1.67 -15.75 20.59
N THR A 8 0.38 -15.38 20.73
CA THR A 8 -0.30 -14.46 19.80
C THR A 8 0.27 -13.03 19.89
N LYS A 9 0.62 -12.58 21.10
CA LYS A 9 1.27 -11.27 21.31
C LYS A 9 2.63 -11.19 20.62
N ILE A 10 3.46 -12.23 20.80
CA ILE A 10 4.79 -12.32 20.16
C ILE A 10 4.64 -12.27 18.64
N PHE A 11 3.69 -13.03 18.08
CA PHE A 11 3.41 -13.02 16.64
C PHE A 11 3.10 -11.61 16.13
N LEU A 12 2.20 -10.87 16.79
CA LEU A 12 1.84 -9.52 16.38
C LEU A 12 3.00 -8.53 16.48
N ILE A 13 3.78 -8.61 17.57
CA ILE A 13 4.97 -7.79 17.76
C ILE A 13 5.98 -8.03 16.64
N LEU A 14 6.28 -9.30 16.32
CA LEU A 14 7.18 -9.66 15.23
C LEU A 14 6.66 -9.19 13.88
N PHE A 15 5.35 -9.32 13.64
CA PHE A 15 4.73 -8.81 12.41
C PHE A 15 4.98 -7.32 12.22
N PHE A 16 4.68 -6.48 13.23
CA PHE A 16 4.89 -5.03 13.12
C PHE A 16 6.38 -4.68 13.02
N LEU A 17 7.24 -5.34 13.80
CA LEU A 17 8.69 -5.17 13.71
C LEU A 17 9.20 -5.45 12.30
N PHE A 18 8.76 -6.54 11.65
CA PHE A 18 9.22 -6.87 10.31
C PHE A 18 8.60 -6.00 9.22
N ASP A 19 7.32 -5.63 9.33
CA ASP A 19 6.68 -4.68 8.40
C ASP A 19 7.38 -3.31 8.40
N MET A 20 7.90 -2.91 9.56
CA MET A 20 8.57 -1.63 9.82
C MET A 20 10.11 -1.74 9.80
N ARG A 21 10.69 -2.83 9.26
CA ARG A 21 12.15 -3.02 9.18
C ARG A 21 12.88 -2.74 10.51
N LEU A 22 12.36 -3.28 11.61
CA LEU A 22 12.88 -3.09 12.97
C LEU A 22 13.01 -1.61 13.35
N MET A 23 12.01 -0.80 12.95
CA MET A 23 11.96 0.66 13.15
C MET A 23 13.11 1.44 12.53
N TYR A 24 13.85 0.84 11.58
CA TYR A 24 15.01 1.46 10.94
C TYR A 24 16.15 1.80 11.92
N LEU A 25 16.17 1.18 13.10
CA LEU A 25 17.21 1.40 14.11
C LEU A 25 18.44 0.51 13.89
N LEU A 26 18.24 -0.63 13.22
CA LEU A 26 19.28 -1.63 13.00
C LEU A 26 19.57 -1.79 11.50
N PRO A 27 20.86 -1.88 11.11
CA PRO A 27 21.20 -2.15 9.72
C PRO A 27 20.77 -3.57 9.35
N LEU A 28 20.08 -3.71 8.23
CA LEU A 28 19.70 -5.00 7.66
C LEU A 28 20.59 -5.28 6.43
N PRO A 29 21.06 -6.54 6.24
CA PRO A 29 21.81 -6.94 5.06
C PRO A 29 21.10 -6.51 3.78
N THR A 30 21.83 -6.07 2.75
CA THR A 30 21.28 -5.60 1.46
C THR A 30 20.26 -6.53 0.83
N VAL A 31 20.41 -7.84 1.03
CA VAL A 31 19.47 -8.89 0.59
C VAL A 31 18.10 -8.78 1.30
N LEU A 32 18.10 -8.41 2.58
CA LEU A 32 16.90 -8.27 3.42
C LEU A 32 16.37 -6.82 3.45
N SER A 33 17.25 -5.84 3.29
CA SER A 33 16.94 -4.40 3.17
C SER A 33 16.64 -3.96 1.73
N GLY A 34 16.83 -4.85 0.76
CA GLY A 34 16.56 -4.79 -0.68
C GLY A 34 16.17 -3.43 -1.27
N ASN A 35 17.02 -2.93 -2.17
CA ASN A 35 16.83 -1.72 -3.01
C ASN A 35 15.50 -1.66 -3.79
N ALA A 36 14.71 -2.73 -3.83
CA ALA A 36 13.42 -2.76 -4.53
C ALA A 36 12.19 -3.03 -3.64
N THR A 37 12.31 -3.61 -2.43
CA THR A 37 11.11 -3.88 -1.61
C THR A 37 11.37 -3.89 -0.10
N ASN A 38 10.68 -3.03 0.64
CA ASN A 38 10.65 -3.01 2.11
C ASN A 38 10.00 -4.24 2.76
N LYS A 39 9.81 -5.31 1.99
CA LYS A 39 8.83 -6.36 2.22
C LYS A 39 9.42 -7.76 2.11
N MET A 40 10.71 -7.89 1.79
CA MET A 40 11.40 -9.17 1.71
C MET A 40 11.41 -9.93 3.05
N LEU A 41 11.86 -9.27 4.12
CA LEU A 41 11.89 -9.85 5.48
C LEU A 41 10.49 -10.32 5.91
N LEU A 42 9.48 -9.48 5.68
CA LEU A 42 8.09 -9.81 6.00
C LEU A 42 7.58 -10.98 5.16
N SER A 43 8.01 -11.10 3.90
CA SER A 43 7.63 -12.22 3.01
C SER A 43 8.22 -13.54 3.49
N ILE A 44 9.50 -13.55 3.88
CA ILE A 44 10.15 -14.73 4.47
C ILE A 44 9.43 -15.15 5.75
N PHE A 45 9.13 -14.18 6.63
CA PHE A 45 8.33 -14.41 7.84
C PHE A 45 6.95 -15.00 7.50
N SER A 46 6.29 -14.48 6.46
CA SER A 46 4.98 -14.95 6.01
C SER A 46 5.01 -16.41 5.58
N ILE A 47 6.05 -16.83 4.85
CA ILE A 47 6.24 -18.21 4.40
C ILE A 47 6.43 -19.13 5.62
N ILE A 48 7.38 -18.79 6.50
CA ILE A 48 7.69 -19.58 7.70
C ILE A 48 6.42 -19.77 8.54
N LEU A 49 5.72 -18.67 8.81
CA LEU A 49 4.49 -18.72 9.60
C LEU A 49 3.39 -19.52 8.91
N PHE A 50 3.23 -19.38 7.60
CA PHE A 50 2.22 -20.13 6.87
C PHE A 50 2.44 -21.63 6.99
N PHE A 51 3.67 -22.12 6.83
CA PHE A 51 3.98 -23.54 6.99
C PHE A 51 3.81 -24.02 8.44
N LEU A 52 4.33 -23.26 9.43
CA LEU A 52 4.12 -23.58 10.84
C LEU A 52 2.63 -23.66 11.19
N PHE A 53 1.84 -22.73 10.66
CA PHE A 53 0.40 -22.69 10.88
C PHE A 53 -0.32 -23.83 10.15
N ALA A 54 0.03 -24.13 8.90
CA ALA A 54 -0.57 -25.19 8.10
C ALA A 54 -0.36 -26.59 8.72
N VAL A 55 0.81 -26.84 9.31
CA VAL A 55 1.11 -28.10 10.00
C VAL A 55 0.33 -28.22 11.32
N SER A 56 0.19 -27.12 12.05
CA SER A 56 -0.41 -27.14 13.39
C SER A 56 -1.93 -26.94 13.40
N HIS A 57 -2.49 -26.36 12.33
CA HIS A 57 -3.89 -25.92 12.26
C HIS A 57 -4.45 -26.05 10.84
N LYS A 58 -5.77 -26.30 10.74
CA LYS A 58 -6.49 -26.18 9.46
C LYS A 58 -6.43 -24.75 8.92
N LEU A 59 -6.00 -24.59 7.67
CA LEU A 59 -5.99 -23.31 6.96
C LEU A 59 -7.41 -22.76 6.80
N TYR A 60 -7.56 -21.43 6.90
CA TYR A 60 -8.84 -20.75 6.70
C TYR A 60 -9.05 -20.44 5.22
N PHE A 61 -10.08 -21.03 4.62
CA PHE A 61 -10.47 -20.75 3.23
C PHE A 61 -11.57 -19.70 3.22
N GLY A 62 -11.16 -18.44 3.14
CA GLY A 62 -12.03 -17.27 3.03
C GLY A 62 -12.45 -16.92 1.61
N LYS A 63 -13.19 -15.82 1.48
CA LYS A 63 -13.75 -15.36 0.20
C LYS A 63 -12.70 -14.95 -0.82
N TYR A 64 -11.53 -14.47 -0.39
CA TYR A 64 -10.44 -14.09 -1.28
C TYR A 64 -9.46 -15.22 -1.58
N THR A 65 -9.62 -16.41 -1.00
CA THR A 65 -8.69 -17.53 -1.19
C THR A 65 -8.43 -17.88 -2.66
N HIS A 66 -9.50 -18.06 -3.44
CA HIS A 66 -9.34 -18.34 -4.88
C HIS A 66 -8.71 -17.17 -5.65
N CYS A 67 -8.92 -15.92 -5.22
CA CYS A 67 -8.24 -14.77 -5.81
C CYS A 67 -6.73 -14.85 -5.57
N LEU A 68 -6.31 -15.20 -4.35
CA LEU A 68 -4.89 -15.31 -4.02
C LEU A 68 -4.24 -16.48 -4.76
N ILE A 69 -4.90 -17.64 -4.84
CA ILE A 69 -4.38 -18.81 -5.59
C ILE A 69 -4.21 -18.45 -7.06
N THR A 70 -5.23 -17.83 -7.68
CA THR A 70 -5.15 -17.41 -9.09
C THR A 70 -4.09 -16.35 -9.32
N LEU A 71 -3.87 -15.43 -8.37
CA LEU A 71 -2.76 -14.47 -8.45
C LEU A 71 -1.41 -15.17 -8.47
N PHE A 72 -1.16 -16.10 -7.54
CA PHE A 72 0.08 -16.86 -7.51
C PHE A 72 0.32 -17.65 -8.80
N LEU A 73 -0.73 -18.22 -9.38
CA LEU A 73 -0.64 -18.90 -10.69
C LEU A 73 -0.28 -17.92 -11.82
N ILE A 74 -0.92 -16.74 -11.88
CA ILE A 74 -0.61 -15.72 -12.89
C ILE A 74 0.84 -15.27 -12.76
N ILE A 75 1.29 -15.03 -11.54
CA ILE A 75 2.67 -14.61 -11.23
C ILE A 75 3.66 -15.71 -11.65
N LEU A 76 3.40 -16.98 -11.30
CA LEU A 76 4.24 -18.10 -11.68
C LEU A 76 4.34 -18.25 -13.20
N LEU A 77 3.22 -18.17 -13.92
CA LEU A 77 3.20 -18.27 -15.38
C LEU A 77 3.89 -17.07 -16.04
N ASN A 78 3.70 -15.86 -15.52
CA ASN A 78 4.39 -14.66 -15.97
C ASN A 78 5.91 -14.81 -15.81
N SER A 79 6.35 -15.32 -14.65
CA SER A 79 7.74 -15.64 -14.36
C SER A 79 8.34 -16.67 -15.33
N LEU A 80 7.65 -17.79 -15.56
CA LEU A 80 8.09 -18.80 -16.52
C LEU A 80 8.20 -18.24 -17.94
N ASN A 81 7.19 -17.46 -18.38
CA ASN A 81 7.24 -16.77 -19.67
C ASN A 81 8.42 -15.79 -19.75
N ALA A 82 8.75 -15.10 -18.66
CA ALA A 82 9.86 -14.16 -18.62
C ALA A 82 11.21 -14.85 -18.81
N ASN A 83 11.40 -16.02 -18.18
CA ASN A 83 12.59 -16.84 -18.38
C ASN A 83 12.70 -17.33 -19.84
N LEU A 84 11.63 -17.87 -20.40
CA LEU A 84 11.62 -18.46 -21.73
C LEU A 84 11.73 -17.43 -22.87
N LYS A 85 11.02 -16.29 -22.75
CA LYS A 85 10.91 -15.30 -23.83
C LYS A 85 11.98 -14.22 -23.77
N PHE A 86 12.33 -13.78 -22.56
CA PHE A 86 13.27 -12.66 -22.35
C PHE A 86 14.65 -13.13 -21.88
N GLY A 87 14.85 -14.44 -21.65
CA GLY A 87 16.14 -15.00 -21.27
C GLY A 87 16.58 -14.65 -19.85
N TYR A 88 15.67 -14.17 -18.98
CA TYR A 88 16.01 -13.86 -17.60
C TYR A 88 16.36 -15.13 -16.83
N SER A 89 17.41 -15.05 -16.02
CA SER A 89 17.83 -16.15 -15.13
C SER A 89 16.75 -16.47 -14.08
N LEU A 90 16.78 -17.70 -13.56
CA LEU A 90 15.83 -18.14 -12.54
C LEU A 90 15.84 -17.23 -11.30
N SER A 91 17.02 -16.77 -10.88
CA SER A 91 17.18 -15.85 -9.74
C SER A 91 16.51 -14.50 -10.00
N GLN A 92 16.74 -13.92 -11.18
CA GLN A 92 16.12 -12.64 -11.59
C GLN A 92 14.59 -12.73 -11.60
N VAL A 93 14.05 -13.89 -11.97
CA VAL A 93 12.60 -14.08 -12.09
C VAL A 93 11.94 -14.41 -10.76
N ILE A 94 12.61 -15.13 -9.86
CA ILE A 94 12.07 -15.48 -8.54
C ILE A 94 12.10 -14.27 -7.59
N TRP A 95 13.13 -13.43 -7.68
CA TRP A 95 13.34 -12.34 -6.73
C TRP A 95 12.14 -11.36 -6.63
N PRO A 96 11.51 -10.91 -7.73
CA PRO A 96 10.34 -10.04 -7.70
C PRO A 96 9.06 -10.74 -7.22
N VAL A 97 9.02 -12.08 -7.23
CA VAL A 97 7.86 -12.89 -6.79
C VAL A 97 7.79 -13.02 -5.28
N ILE A 98 8.94 -13.12 -4.61
CA ILE A 98 9.00 -13.35 -3.16
C ILE A 98 8.15 -12.34 -2.35
N PRO A 99 8.17 -11.02 -2.63
CA PRO A 99 7.30 -10.03 -1.98
C PRO A 99 5.80 -10.41 -1.92
N PHE A 100 5.29 -11.14 -2.92
CA PHE A 100 3.89 -11.57 -2.97
C PHE A 100 3.56 -12.65 -1.95
N CYS A 101 4.57 -13.31 -1.36
CA CYS A 101 4.37 -14.29 -0.30
C CYS A 101 3.79 -13.68 0.98
N ILE A 102 3.79 -12.35 1.13
CA ILE A 102 3.01 -11.64 2.14
C ILE A 102 1.53 -12.06 2.14
N PHE A 103 0.95 -12.37 0.98
CA PHE A 103 -0.44 -12.79 0.90
C PHE A 103 -0.73 -14.10 1.66
N LEU A 104 0.29 -14.90 1.99
CA LEU A 104 0.12 -16.08 2.83
C LEU A 104 -0.35 -15.72 4.26
N LEU A 105 -0.07 -14.50 4.73
CA LEU A 105 -0.58 -14.01 6.01
C LEU A 105 -2.11 -13.89 6.03
N TYR A 106 -2.79 -13.82 4.87
CA TYR A 106 -4.25 -13.79 4.78
C TYR A 106 -4.89 -14.97 5.53
N PHE A 107 -4.38 -16.17 5.31
CA PHE A 107 -4.89 -17.41 5.91
C PHE A 107 -4.79 -17.40 7.44
N ILE A 108 -3.75 -16.76 7.97
CA ILE A 108 -3.48 -16.66 9.41
C ILE A 108 -4.31 -15.55 10.03
N PHE A 109 -4.24 -14.34 9.47
CA PHE A 109 -4.94 -13.18 10.00
C PHE A 109 -6.45 -13.31 9.93
N MET A 110 -7.02 -13.88 8.88
CA MET A 110 -8.47 -14.09 8.81
C MET A 110 -8.99 -14.96 9.96
N ARG A 111 -8.20 -15.95 10.39
CA ARG A 111 -8.56 -16.78 11.53
C ARG A 111 -8.35 -16.06 12.86
N TYR A 112 -7.25 -15.33 13.00
CA TYR A 112 -6.90 -14.66 14.24
C TYR A 112 -7.77 -13.42 14.53
N LEU A 113 -7.97 -12.55 13.54
CA LEU A 113 -8.69 -11.28 13.66
C LEU A 113 -10.21 -11.42 13.61
N LYS A 114 -10.72 -12.65 13.52
CA LYS A 114 -12.16 -12.94 13.51
C LYS A 114 -12.89 -12.52 14.78
N SER A 115 -12.22 -12.42 15.93
CA SER A 115 -12.82 -11.94 17.18
C SER A 115 -12.56 -10.46 17.39
N GLU A 116 -13.56 -9.70 17.86
CA GLU A 116 -13.44 -8.27 18.20
C GLU A 116 -12.24 -7.98 19.10
N GLN A 117 -12.07 -8.77 20.16
CA GLN A 117 -10.99 -8.59 21.11
C GLN A 117 -9.61 -8.66 20.44
N ASN A 118 -9.38 -9.64 19.57
CA ASN A 118 -8.10 -9.77 18.85
C ASN A 118 -7.90 -8.66 17.83
N LEU A 119 -8.98 -8.19 17.18
CA LEU A 119 -8.92 -7.11 16.21
C LEU A 119 -8.62 -5.76 16.88
N HIS A 120 -9.32 -5.46 17.98
CA HIS A 120 -9.03 -4.30 18.83
C HIS A 120 -7.60 -4.36 19.36
N PHE A 121 -7.16 -5.53 19.84
CA PHE A 121 -5.78 -5.72 20.30
C PHE A 121 -4.75 -5.50 19.18
N PHE A 122 -5.02 -6.00 17.96
CA PHE A 122 -4.19 -5.75 16.78
C PHE A 122 -4.07 -4.26 16.47
N ILE A 123 -5.19 -3.54 16.51
CA ILE A 123 -5.23 -2.08 16.28
C ILE A 123 -4.43 -1.35 17.34
N LYS A 124 -4.58 -1.69 18.63
CA LYS A 124 -3.83 -1.07 19.73
C LYS A 124 -2.32 -1.30 19.65
N ILE A 125 -1.87 -2.49 19.25
CA ILE A 125 -0.44 -2.70 18.98
C ILE A 125 -0.01 -1.86 17.78
N GLY A 126 -0.81 -1.83 16.71
CA GLY A 126 -0.53 -0.99 15.55
C GLY A 126 -0.40 0.49 15.91
N GLU A 127 -1.26 1.01 16.78
CA GLU A 127 -1.22 2.40 17.26
C GLU A 127 0.11 2.73 17.90
N LEU A 128 0.56 1.86 18.81
CA LEU A 128 1.84 2.00 19.51
C LEU A 128 3.01 2.02 18.50
N PHE A 129 3.07 1.01 17.63
CA PHE A 129 4.17 0.85 16.67
C PHE A 129 4.23 2.00 15.67
N TRP A 130 3.09 2.39 15.09
CA TRP A 130 3.06 3.51 14.14
C TRP A 130 3.30 4.85 14.80
N SER A 131 2.83 5.07 16.03
CA SER A 131 3.15 6.29 16.77
C SER A 131 4.66 6.42 16.98
N ILE A 132 5.33 5.37 17.43
CA ILE A 132 6.78 5.34 17.62
C ILE A 132 7.49 5.63 16.29
N LEU A 133 7.12 4.92 15.21
CA LEU A 133 7.76 5.08 13.92
C LEU A 133 7.57 6.49 13.33
N CYS A 134 6.36 7.04 13.41
CA CYS A 134 6.05 8.40 12.95
C CYS A 134 6.86 9.44 13.75
N ILE A 135 6.98 9.28 15.08
CA ILE A 135 7.82 10.15 15.91
C ILE A 135 9.29 10.06 15.47
N LEU A 136 9.82 8.85 15.26
CA LEU A 136 11.19 8.65 14.79
C LEU A 136 11.43 9.34 13.44
N PHE A 137 10.51 9.21 12.49
CA PHE A 137 10.62 9.88 11.18
C PHE A 137 10.51 11.40 11.26
N LEU A 138 9.64 11.94 12.12
CA LEU A 138 9.54 13.39 12.34
C LEU A 138 10.82 13.94 12.98
N ILE A 139 11.37 13.25 13.99
CA ILE A 139 12.66 13.61 14.60
C ILE A 139 13.77 13.55 13.54
N GLN A 140 13.85 12.46 12.78
CA GLN A 140 14.83 12.29 11.72
C GLN A 140 14.76 13.42 10.68
N ARG A 141 13.55 13.87 10.32
CA ARG A 141 13.37 15.03 9.43
C ARG A 141 13.93 16.31 10.03
N VAL A 142 13.66 16.59 11.31
CA VAL A 142 14.18 17.79 11.98
C VAL A 142 15.71 17.76 12.04
N LEU A 143 16.29 16.62 12.41
CA LEU A 143 17.74 16.43 12.47
C LEU A 143 18.42 16.58 11.10
N TYR A 144 17.77 16.08 10.05
CA TYR A 144 18.24 16.23 8.68
C TYR A 144 18.20 17.69 8.21
N LEU A 145 17.09 18.40 8.46
CA LEU A 145 16.93 19.78 8.00
C LEU A 145 17.82 20.78 8.75
N ARG A 146 18.19 20.49 10.01
CA ARG A 146 19.06 21.38 10.80
C ARG A 146 20.55 21.08 10.61
N ASN A 147 20.91 19.80 10.64
CA ASN A 147 22.31 19.38 10.76
C ASN A 147 22.74 18.38 9.67
N HIS A 148 21.87 18.05 8.72
CA HIS A 148 22.11 16.99 7.71
C HIS A 148 22.47 15.62 8.29
N THR A 149 22.03 15.35 9.52
CA THR A 149 22.35 14.10 10.25
C THR A 149 21.31 13.02 9.99
N ILE A 150 21.76 11.79 9.71
CA ILE A 150 20.92 10.61 9.53
C ILE A 150 21.27 9.58 10.59
N ILE A 151 20.33 9.30 11.48
CA ILE A 151 20.46 8.32 12.57
C ILE A 151 19.79 7.00 12.19
N LEU A 152 18.65 7.09 11.48
CA LEU A 152 17.92 5.92 11.01
C LEU A 152 18.62 5.29 9.80
N GLN A 153 18.57 3.96 9.72
CA GLN A 153 19.13 3.17 8.63
C GLN A 153 18.18 3.19 7.42
N LEU A 154 18.24 4.29 6.65
CA LEU A 154 17.33 4.59 5.53
C LEU A 154 17.83 4.14 4.16
N ASN A 155 18.82 3.25 4.11
CA ASN A 155 19.39 2.73 2.86
C ASN A 155 18.29 2.13 1.97
N GLY A 156 18.30 2.51 0.69
CA GLY A 156 17.32 2.07 -0.30
C GLY A 156 15.91 2.69 -0.16
N ILE A 157 15.71 3.63 0.77
CA ILE A 157 14.45 4.35 0.94
C ILE A 157 14.63 5.86 0.85
N LEU A 158 15.75 6.38 1.34
CA LEU A 158 16.24 7.70 1.00
C LEU A 158 17.16 7.55 -0.22
N PRO A 159 16.79 8.05 -1.41
CA PRO A 159 17.65 7.96 -2.58
C PRO A 159 18.98 8.68 -2.33
N ASP A 160 20.09 8.10 -2.78
CA ASP A 160 21.44 8.64 -2.59
C ASP A 160 21.55 10.10 -3.05
N TYR A 161 20.82 10.46 -4.10
CA TYR A 161 20.71 11.83 -4.61
C TYR A 161 20.32 12.86 -3.54
N TYR A 162 19.46 12.51 -2.58
CA TYR A 162 19.06 13.43 -1.51
C TYR A 162 20.20 13.72 -0.53
N PHE A 163 21.15 12.79 -0.35
CA PHE A 163 22.34 13.03 0.48
C PHE A 163 23.25 14.09 -0.14
N TRP A 164 23.36 14.09 -1.47
CA TRP A 164 24.20 15.01 -2.22
C TRP A 164 23.51 16.34 -2.54
N HIS A 165 22.18 16.39 -2.43
CA HIS A 165 21.34 17.57 -2.70
C HIS A 165 20.39 17.92 -1.55
N PRO A 166 20.91 18.38 -0.39
CA PRO A 166 20.10 18.66 0.79
C PRO A 166 19.04 19.76 0.58
N GLU A 167 19.23 20.66 -0.39
CA GLU A 167 18.31 21.71 -0.79
C GLU A 167 16.95 21.19 -1.27
N LEU A 168 16.91 19.94 -1.76
CA LEU A 168 15.68 19.28 -2.18
C LEU A 168 14.85 18.77 -0.99
N GLY A 169 15.44 18.83 0.21
CA GLY A 169 14.83 18.50 1.49
C GLY A 169 14.82 17.01 1.82
N PHE A 170 14.21 16.66 2.95
CA PHE A 170 14.11 15.27 3.41
C PHE A 170 12.83 14.60 2.90
N ARG A 171 12.97 13.41 2.28
CA ARG A 171 11.85 12.58 1.85
C ARG A 171 12.12 11.08 2.00
N ILE A 172 11.25 10.38 2.73
CA ILE A 172 11.27 8.91 2.84
C ILE A 172 10.19 8.35 1.92
N TYR A 173 10.60 7.54 0.95
CA TYR A 173 9.68 6.96 -0.04
C TYR A 173 9.10 5.61 0.44
N HIS A 174 8.00 5.15 -0.16
CA HIS A 174 7.52 3.75 -0.14
C HIS A 174 7.08 3.13 1.20
N VAL A 175 7.36 3.75 2.35
CA VAL A 175 6.95 3.24 3.67
C VAL A 175 5.46 3.49 3.91
N PHE A 176 5.01 4.70 3.60
CA PHE A 176 3.68 5.18 3.96
C PHE A 176 2.57 4.58 3.07
N GLU A 177 2.91 4.11 1.87
CA GLU A 177 1.94 3.57 0.92
C GLU A 177 1.46 2.15 1.26
N GLY A 178 2.16 1.42 2.13
CA GLY A 178 1.89 0.03 2.51
C GLY A 178 0.79 -0.13 3.58
N PHE A 179 1.09 -0.81 4.69
CA PHE A 179 0.09 -1.08 5.73
C PHE A 179 -0.51 0.20 6.34
N LEU A 180 0.30 1.26 6.51
CA LEU A 180 -0.15 2.54 7.06
C LEU A 180 -1.34 3.14 6.31
N ARG A 181 -1.37 2.99 4.97
CA ARG A 181 -2.49 3.43 4.11
C ARG A 181 -3.83 2.92 4.61
N VAL A 182 -3.90 1.63 4.93
CA VAL A 182 -5.12 1.00 5.46
C VAL A 182 -5.33 1.37 6.93
N PHE A 183 -4.24 1.42 7.69
CA PHE A 183 -4.28 1.70 9.13
C PHE A 183 -4.84 3.09 9.46
N ILE A 184 -4.48 4.13 8.68
CA ILE A 184 -5.03 5.49 8.81
C ILE A 184 -6.56 5.48 8.64
N LEU A 185 -7.09 4.71 7.69
CA LEU A 185 -8.53 4.59 7.50
C LEU A 185 -9.21 3.85 8.66
N CYS A 186 -8.56 2.84 9.24
CA CYS A 186 -9.05 2.18 10.45
C CYS A 186 -9.15 3.15 11.62
N LEU A 187 -8.09 3.92 11.91
CA LEU A 187 -8.08 4.91 12.99
C LEU A 187 -9.14 5.99 12.75
N GLY A 188 -9.19 6.52 11.52
CA GLY A 188 -10.20 7.51 11.13
C GLY A 188 -11.62 6.99 11.33
N TYR A 189 -11.89 5.74 10.95
CA TYR A 189 -13.18 5.10 11.18
C TYR A 189 -13.52 5.02 12.67
N ILE A 190 -12.60 4.56 13.53
CA ILE A 190 -12.83 4.46 14.98
C ILE A 190 -13.17 5.84 15.56
N CYS A 191 -12.37 6.86 15.22
CA CYS A 191 -12.63 8.24 15.67
C CYS A 191 -14.00 8.74 15.22
N ILE A 192 -14.36 8.55 13.94
CA ILE A 192 -15.63 9.01 13.38
C ILE A 192 -16.82 8.27 14.00
N LYS A 193 -16.75 6.94 14.11
CA LYS A 193 -17.80 6.08 14.69
C LYS A 193 -18.13 6.49 16.12
N ASN A 194 -17.10 6.80 16.91
CA ASN A 194 -17.24 7.18 18.31
C ASN A 194 -17.47 8.69 18.51
N ASN A 195 -17.76 9.45 17.44
CA ASN A 195 -17.91 10.91 17.46
C ASN A 195 -16.75 11.61 18.17
N PHE A 196 -15.53 11.09 17.99
CA PHE A 196 -14.29 11.56 18.61
C PHE A 196 -14.27 11.50 20.15
N LYS A 197 -15.25 10.84 20.78
CA LYS A 197 -15.28 10.62 22.22
C LYS A 197 -14.44 9.39 22.57
N GLN A 198 -13.70 9.47 23.68
CA GLN A 198 -12.87 8.37 24.22
C GLN A 198 -11.80 7.80 23.25
N CYS A 199 -11.48 8.48 22.15
CA CYS A 199 -10.52 8.02 21.13
C CYS A 199 -9.19 8.80 21.15
N LYS A 200 -8.69 9.15 22.35
CA LYS A 200 -7.53 10.06 22.46
C LYS A 200 -6.27 9.49 21.80
N SER A 201 -5.98 8.20 22.03
CA SER A 201 -4.83 7.50 21.44
C SER A 201 -4.88 7.44 19.92
N GLU A 202 -6.07 7.18 19.38
CA GLU A 202 -6.35 7.03 17.96
C GLU A 202 -6.20 8.37 17.26
N ILE A 203 -6.72 9.45 17.85
CA ILE A 203 -6.59 10.81 17.33
C ILE A 203 -5.11 11.22 17.29
N ILE A 204 -4.35 10.97 18.36
CA ILE A 204 -2.91 11.30 18.39
C ILE A 204 -2.17 10.52 17.30
N THR A 205 -2.41 9.21 17.19
CA THR A 205 -1.76 8.36 16.18
C THR A 205 -2.14 8.79 14.77
N LEU A 206 -3.42 9.13 14.54
CA LEU A 206 -3.93 9.61 13.26
C LEU A 206 -3.26 10.93 12.86
N LEU A 207 -3.17 11.89 13.78
CA LEU A 207 -2.51 13.17 13.55
C LEU A 207 -1.01 13.00 13.27
N LEU A 208 -0.31 12.17 14.04
CA LEU A 208 1.10 11.85 13.81
C LEU A 208 1.33 11.20 12.43
N SER A 209 0.43 10.29 12.04
CA SER A 209 0.50 9.60 10.76
C SER A 209 0.27 10.58 9.60
N ILE A 210 -0.77 11.42 9.66
CA ILE A 210 -1.04 12.45 8.65
C ILE A 210 0.11 13.46 8.59
N ALA A 211 0.62 13.92 9.73
CA ALA A 211 1.75 14.84 9.79
C ALA A 211 2.99 14.21 9.12
N SER A 212 3.26 12.93 9.37
CA SER A 212 4.38 12.24 8.74
C SER A 212 4.20 12.10 7.22
N VAL A 213 2.98 11.84 6.74
CA VAL A 213 2.70 11.83 5.29
C VAL A 213 2.93 13.21 4.67
N VAL A 214 2.45 14.28 5.30
CA VAL A 214 2.58 15.65 4.78
C VAL A 214 4.05 16.12 4.80
N LEU A 215 4.74 15.86 5.91
CA LEU A 215 6.06 16.45 6.18
C LEU A 215 7.20 15.58 5.65
N VAL A 216 7.13 14.26 5.86
CA VAL A 216 8.19 13.29 5.57
C VAL A 216 8.00 12.64 4.21
N ASP A 217 6.83 12.06 3.93
CA ASP A 217 6.59 11.35 2.66
C ASP A 217 6.39 12.30 1.47
N ARG A 218 5.72 13.44 1.70
CA ARG A 218 5.42 14.48 0.70
C ARG A 218 4.70 13.96 -0.57
N SER A 219 4.10 12.77 -0.56
CA SER A 219 3.31 12.27 -1.70
C SER A 219 1.92 12.90 -1.72
N ARG A 220 1.77 13.94 -2.55
CA ARG A 220 0.51 14.68 -2.72
C ARG A 220 -0.64 13.77 -3.14
N TYR A 221 -0.38 12.85 -4.06
CA TYR A 221 -1.39 11.93 -4.57
C TYR A 221 -1.83 10.93 -3.50
N TYR A 222 -0.89 10.40 -2.71
CA TYR A 222 -1.23 9.51 -1.61
C TYR A 222 -2.05 10.23 -0.52
N LEU A 223 -1.67 11.46 -0.15
CA LEU A 223 -2.44 12.30 0.77
C LEU A 223 -3.87 12.53 0.26
N PHE A 224 -4.02 12.83 -1.03
CA PHE A 224 -5.33 12.99 -1.68
C PHE A 224 -6.18 11.72 -1.55
N LEU A 225 -5.63 10.55 -1.83
CA LEU A 225 -6.32 9.26 -1.65
C LEU A 225 -6.76 9.02 -0.20
N LEU A 226 -5.89 9.31 0.77
CA LEU A 226 -6.21 9.18 2.19
C LEU A 226 -7.39 10.09 2.58
N ILE A 227 -7.35 11.36 2.17
CA ILE A 227 -8.41 12.32 2.45
C ILE A 227 -9.74 11.85 1.83
N LEU A 228 -9.74 11.40 0.58
CA LEU A 228 -10.93 10.85 -0.06
C LEU A 228 -11.48 9.61 0.67
N GLY A 229 -10.59 8.71 1.09
CA GLY A 229 -10.96 7.54 1.91
C GLY A 229 -11.64 7.96 3.22
N LEU A 230 -11.03 8.87 3.98
CA LEU A 230 -11.59 9.38 5.25
C LEU A 230 -12.91 10.12 5.05
N ILE A 231 -13.01 10.97 4.02
CA ILE A 231 -14.24 11.66 3.65
C ILE A 231 -15.35 10.65 3.35
N SER A 232 -15.06 9.61 2.58
CA SER A 232 -16.08 8.62 2.24
C SER A 232 -16.56 7.82 3.45
N ILE A 233 -15.67 7.52 4.41
CA ILE A 233 -16.04 6.92 5.70
C ILE A 233 -16.95 7.87 6.48
N PHE A 234 -16.59 9.15 6.55
CA PHE A 234 -17.35 10.18 7.24
C PHE A 234 -18.76 10.34 6.65
N LEU A 235 -18.86 10.50 5.33
CA LEU A 235 -20.12 10.60 4.60
C LEU A 235 -20.98 9.35 4.80
N TRP A 236 -20.40 8.16 4.69
CA TRP A 236 -21.16 6.93 4.87
C TRP A 236 -21.69 6.79 6.29
N THR A 237 -20.90 7.15 7.31
CA THR A 237 -21.31 7.08 8.72
C THR A 237 -22.45 8.05 9.01
N LEU A 238 -22.43 9.24 8.41
CA LEU A 238 -23.41 10.30 8.66
C LEU A 238 -24.56 10.36 7.65
N ARG A 239 -24.68 9.38 6.73
CA ARG A 239 -25.69 9.35 5.67
C ARG A 239 -27.14 9.45 6.14
N ASN A 240 -27.42 9.02 7.36
CA ASN A 240 -28.75 9.06 7.97
C ASN A 240 -28.94 10.26 8.92
N SER A 241 -27.94 11.13 9.04
CA SER A 241 -28.05 12.33 9.88
C SER A 241 -28.86 13.42 9.19
N LYS A 242 -29.66 14.17 9.96
CA LYS A 242 -30.41 15.34 9.45
C LYS A 242 -29.52 16.44 8.86
N HIS A 243 -28.20 16.36 9.08
CA HIS A 243 -27.22 17.35 8.63
C HIS A 243 -26.37 16.88 7.44
N PHE A 244 -26.68 15.72 6.85
CA PHE A 244 -25.90 15.12 5.76
C PHE A 244 -25.67 16.08 4.58
N GLY A 245 -26.68 16.84 4.17
CA GLY A 245 -26.55 17.85 3.10
C GLY A 245 -25.58 18.99 3.43
N LYS A 246 -25.55 19.46 4.69
CA LYS A 246 -24.61 20.51 5.14
C LYS A 246 -23.18 19.97 5.18
N ILE A 247 -23.01 18.72 5.59
CA ILE A 247 -21.73 18.03 5.63
C ILE A 247 -21.16 17.82 4.23
N ILE A 248 -21.99 17.40 3.26
CA ILE A 248 -21.59 17.29 1.85
C ILE A 248 -21.11 18.65 1.32
N MET A 249 -21.82 19.73 1.65
CA MET A 249 -21.42 21.08 1.25
C MET A 249 -20.07 21.50 1.84
N VAL A 250 -19.77 21.14 3.10
CA VAL A 250 -18.45 21.41 3.70
C VAL A 250 -17.35 20.57 3.03
N VAL A 251 -17.62 19.29 2.76
CA VAL A 251 -16.67 18.41 2.06
C VAL A 251 -16.39 18.90 0.65
N ILE A 252 -17.42 19.28 -0.10
CA ILE A 252 -17.31 19.88 -1.43
C ILE A 252 -16.57 21.22 -1.31
N GLY A 253 -16.83 22.03 -0.29
CA GLY A 253 -16.10 23.27 -0.02
C GLY A 253 -14.62 23.07 0.28
N ILE A 254 -14.26 22.04 1.05
CA ILE A 254 -12.86 21.65 1.32
C ILE A 254 -12.21 21.11 0.04
N PHE A 255 -12.93 20.31 -0.75
CA PHE A 255 -12.42 19.78 -2.02
C PHE A 255 -12.23 20.89 -3.05
N ILE A 256 -13.20 21.79 -3.20
CA ILE A 256 -13.09 22.98 -4.04
C ILE A 256 -11.96 23.86 -3.53
N GLY A 257 -11.86 24.09 -2.22
CA GLY A 257 -10.74 24.85 -1.62
C GLY A 257 -9.39 24.19 -1.87
N PHE A 258 -9.30 22.87 -1.77
CA PHE A 258 -8.10 22.09 -2.09
C PHE A 258 -7.76 22.18 -3.59
N VAL A 259 -8.76 22.04 -4.47
CA VAL A 259 -8.63 22.23 -5.92
C VAL A 259 -8.29 23.68 -6.26
N PHE A 260 -8.78 24.67 -5.52
CA PHE A 260 -8.49 26.08 -5.72
C PHE A 260 -7.07 26.43 -5.25
N ILE A 261 -6.61 25.85 -4.14
CA ILE A 261 -5.22 25.89 -3.69
C ILE A 261 -4.32 25.16 -4.71
N ASN A 262 -4.78 24.06 -5.31
CA ASN A 262 -4.09 23.38 -6.41
C ASN A 262 -4.17 24.16 -7.73
N ASN A 263 -5.20 24.98 -7.96
CA ASN A 263 -5.32 25.84 -9.14
C ASN A 263 -4.53 27.13 -8.95
N LEU A 264 -4.21 27.55 -7.73
CA LEU A 264 -3.11 28.48 -7.46
C LEU A 264 -1.74 27.86 -7.80
N TRP A 265 -1.65 26.54 -7.96
CA TRP A 265 -0.52 25.84 -8.59
C TRP A 265 -0.62 25.81 -10.13
N LEU A 266 -1.75 26.16 -10.75
CA LEU A 266 -1.81 26.33 -12.22
C LEU A 266 -1.02 27.57 -12.68
N SER A 267 -0.67 28.51 -11.79
CA SER A 267 0.37 29.49 -12.10
C SER A 267 1.75 28.85 -12.24
N MET A 268 1.99 27.69 -11.62
CA MET A 268 3.16 26.83 -11.89
C MET A 268 2.94 25.87 -13.07
N SER A 269 1.72 25.71 -13.59
CA SER A 269 1.46 24.96 -14.84
C SER A 269 1.82 25.74 -16.11
N GLN A 270 2.31 26.97 -15.98
CA GLN A 270 3.09 27.59 -17.06
C GLN A 270 4.37 26.79 -17.39
N SER A 271 4.74 25.80 -16.57
CA SER A 271 5.76 24.77 -16.90
C SER A 271 5.23 23.57 -17.71
N ILE A 272 4.03 23.62 -18.30
CA ILE A 272 3.67 22.70 -19.40
C ILE A 272 4.50 23.01 -20.66
N SER A 273 5.15 24.19 -20.75
CA SER A 273 6.09 24.53 -21.83
C SER A 273 7.54 24.11 -21.57
N GLU A 274 7.87 23.62 -20.37
CA GLU A 274 9.21 23.13 -20.05
C GLU A 274 9.13 21.63 -19.76
N ASN A 275 9.77 20.82 -20.60
CA ASN A 275 9.76 19.34 -20.65
C ASN A 275 10.29 18.62 -19.38
N THR A 276 10.02 19.12 -18.18
CA THR A 276 10.59 18.62 -16.93
C THR A 276 9.50 18.40 -15.89
N GLY A 277 9.08 17.15 -15.69
CA GLY A 277 8.17 16.80 -14.60
C GLY A 277 7.70 15.34 -14.57
N SER A 278 7.34 14.86 -13.37
CA SER A 278 6.83 13.49 -13.13
C SER A 278 5.51 13.18 -13.87
N SER A 279 4.66 14.19 -14.10
CA SER A 279 3.41 14.02 -14.85
C SER A 279 3.64 13.80 -16.35
N PHE A 280 4.64 14.47 -16.93
CA PHE A 280 5.02 14.29 -18.34
C PHE A 280 5.62 12.90 -18.57
N ALA A 281 6.51 12.46 -17.66
CA ALA A 281 7.07 11.11 -17.68
C ALA A 281 5.95 10.04 -17.61
N ARG A 282 4.91 10.24 -16.81
CA ARG A 282 3.76 9.32 -16.71
C ARG A 282 2.93 9.24 -17.99
N PHE A 283 2.59 10.37 -18.62
CA PHE A 283 1.79 10.36 -19.85
C PHE A 283 2.56 9.68 -21.00
N ASN A 284 3.85 9.99 -21.14
CA ASN A 284 4.69 9.34 -22.13
C ASN A 284 4.90 7.85 -21.82
N ALA A 285 5.08 7.49 -20.55
CA ALA A 285 5.15 6.09 -20.13
C ALA A 285 3.88 5.31 -20.53
N ILE A 286 2.68 5.89 -20.36
CA ILE A 286 1.43 5.24 -20.80
C ILE A 286 1.49 4.91 -22.30
N SER A 287 1.83 5.89 -23.13
CA SER A 287 1.90 5.69 -24.59
C SER A 287 2.96 4.65 -24.98
N TYR A 288 4.13 4.69 -24.33
CA TYR A 288 5.22 3.77 -24.52
C TYR A 288 4.81 2.33 -24.19
N TYR A 289 4.21 2.14 -23.02
CA TYR A 289 3.83 0.83 -22.52
C TYR A 289 2.65 0.21 -23.25
N LEU A 290 1.67 1.01 -23.69
CA LEU A 290 0.59 0.52 -24.56
C LEU A 290 1.13 0.01 -25.90
N ASN A 291 2.19 0.62 -26.44
CA ASN A 291 2.83 0.14 -27.66
C ASN A 291 3.64 -1.15 -27.43
N LEU A 292 4.36 -1.27 -26.32
CA LEU A 292 5.08 -2.49 -25.97
C LEU A 292 4.14 -3.67 -25.65
N PHE A 293 3.03 -3.39 -24.99
CA PHE A 293 2.01 -4.38 -24.65
C PHE A 293 1.47 -5.12 -25.87
N LYS A 294 1.31 -4.43 -27.02
CA LYS A 294 0.84 -5.05 -28.28
C LYS A 294 1.68 -6.26 -28.71
N LYS A 295 2.96 -6.32 -28.32
CA LYS A 295 3.88 -7.42 -28.63
C LYS A 295 3.88 -8.54 -27.58
N ASN A 296 3.28 -8.30 -26.42
CA ASN A 296 3.32 -9.18 -25.25
C ASN A 296 1.97 -9.20 -24.52
N ILE A 297 0.90 -9.49 -25.24
CA ILE A 297 -0.48 -9.30 -24.76
C ILE A 297 -0.81 -10.15 -23.52
N LEU A 298 -0.52 -11.45 -23.55
CA LEU A 298 -1.01 -12.38 -22.52
C LEU A 298 -0.33 -12.18 -21.17
N PHE A 299 1.01 -12.10 -21.16
CA PHE A 299 1.83 -12.08 -19.95
C PHE A 299 2.61 -10.78 -19.75
N GLY A 300 2.52 -9.79 -20.65
CA GLY A 300 3.25 -8.53 -20.48
C GLY A 300 4.78 -8.70 -20.54
N LEU A 301 5.48 -7.75 -19.93
CA LEU A 301 6.94 -7.60 -19.98
C LEU A 301 7.69 -8.26 -18.83
N SER A 302 6.98 -8.87 -17.87
CA SER A 302 7.47 -9.41 -16.60
C SER A 302 7.51 -8.40 -15.44
N MET A 303 7.56 -8.94 -14.22
CA MET A 303 7.82 -8.21 -12.98
C MET A 303 9.32 -7.95 -12.73
N VAL A 304 10.20 -8.51 -13.55
CA VAL A 304 11.65 -8.28 -13.46
C VAL A 304 11.94 -6.82 -13.80
N SER A 305 12.63 -6.12 -12.90
CA SER A 305 13.25 -4.82 -13.16
C SER A 305 14.71 -5.07 -13.51
N PRO A 306 15.13 -4.92 -14.77
CA PRO A 306 16.52 -5.12 -15.15
C PRO A 306 17.43 -4.09 -14.47
N ASP A 307 18.72 -4.39 -14.38
CA ASP A 307 19.72 -3.44 -13.86
C ASP A 307 20.10 -2.40 -14.92
N GLU A 308 20.36 -1.17 -14.49
CA GLU A 308 20.80 -0.08 -15.37
C GLU A 308 22.08 -0.48 -16.15
N GLY A 309 22.14 -0.09 -17.42
CA GLY A 309 23.22 -0.48 -18.34
C GLY A 309 22.95 -1.77 -19.12
N ASN A 310 21.95 -2.58 -18.76
CA ASN A 310 21.51 -3.73 -19.57
C ASN A 310 20.62 -3.26 -20.75
N SER A 311 20.73 -3.87 -21.94
CA SER A 311 19.83 -3.56 -23.06
C SER A 311 18.35 -3.77 -22.71
N MET A 312 18.05 -4.75 -21.86
CA MET A 312 16.69 -4.99 -21.36
C MET A 312 16.19 -3.87 -20.45
N TYR A 313 17.08 -3.16 -19.74
CA TYR A 313 16.71 -1.99 -18.94
C TYR A 313 16.12 -0.90 -19.81
N TYR A 314 16.82 -0.51 -20.89
CA TYR A 314 16.34 0.54 -21.79
C TYR A 314 15.15 0.08 -22.66
N PHE A 315 14.99 -1.22 -22.86
CA PHE A 315 13.77 -1.77 -23.45
C PHE A 315 12.57 -1.65 -22.49
N VAL A 316 12.76 -1.91 -21.20
CA VAL A 316 11.71 -1.82 -20.18
C VAL A 316 11.41 -0.37 -19.82
N HIS A 317 12.41 0.43 -19.51
CA HIS A 317 12.28 1.80 -18.99
C HIS A 317 12.32 2.90 -20.07
N GLY A 318 12.41 2.51 -21.34
CA GLY A 318 12.63 3.44 -22.46
C GLY A 318 14.09 3.85 -22.59
N GLN A 319 14.44 4.45 -23.73
CA GLN A 319 15.84 4.82 -24.05
C GLN A 319 16.47 5.77 -23.02
N ALA A 320 15.66 6.64 -22.40
CA ALA A 320 16.12 7.55 -21.36
C ALA A 320 16.09 6.93 -19.94
N GLY A 321 15.56 5.71 -19.76
CA GLY A 321 15.50 5.04 -18.46
C GLY A 321 14.50 5.63 -17.47
N ILE A 322 13.55 6.45 -17.92
CA ILE A 322 12.67 7.26 -17.06
C ILE A 322 11.26 6.70 -16.86
N PHE A 323 10.87 5.65 -17.58
CA PHE A 323 9.51 5.10 -17.50
C PHE A 323 9.44 3.97 -16.48
N HIS A 324 8.49 4.01 -15.55
CA HIS A 324 8.30 2.95 -14.54
C HIS A 324 6.85 2.45 -14.53
N TYR A 325 6.66 1.12 -14.45
CA TYR A 325 5.32 0.50 -14.42
C TYR A 325 4.50 0.96 -13.21
N ASP A 326 5.16 1.08 -12.06
CA ASP A 326 4.52 1.31 -10.77
C ASP A 326 3.91 2.74 -10.64
N ASP A 327 4.17 3.61 -11.63
CA ASP A 327 3.74 5.01 -11.72
C ASP A 327 2.49 5.26 -12.58
N ILE A 328 1.97 4.22 -13.25
CA ILE A 328 0.85 4.34 -14.22
C ILE A 328 -0.29 3.35 -13.94
N GLY A 329 -0.40 2.90 -12.68
CA GLY A 329 -1.57 2.21 -12.16
C GLY A 329 -1.97 0.94 -12.91
N ILE A 330 -3.22 0.89 -13.33
CA ILE A 330 -3.81 -0.28 -14.02
C ILE A 330 -3.12 -0.57 -15.36
N ILE A 331 -2.63 0.45 -16.06
CA ILE A 331 -1.86 0.28 -17.30
C ILE A 331 -0.50 -0.33 -16.97
N GLY A 332 0.11 0.05 -15.84
CA GLY A 332 1.32 -0.59 -15.32
C GLY A 332 1.09 -2.08 -15.05
N THR A 333 -0.05 -2.43 -14.45
CA THR A 333 -0.44 -3.83 -14.21
C THR A 333 -0.60 -4.62 -15.51
N LEU A 334 -1.30 -4.04 -16.49
CA LEU A 334 -1.46 -4.63 -17.83
C LEU A 334 -0.10 -4.86 -18.48
N THR A 335 0.83 -3.94 -18.32
CA THR A 335 2.14 -4.01 -18.95
C THR A 335 3.05 -5.04 -18.27
N LYS A 336 3.00 -5.11 -16.94
CA LYS A 336 3.83 -5.99 -16.11
C LYS A 336 3.38 -7.46 -16.17
N LEU A 337 2.06 -7.68 -16.09
CA LEU A 337 1.43 -9.01 -15.96
C LEU A 337 0.59 -9.43 -17.16
N GLY A 338 0.39 -8.56 -18.15
CA GLY A 338 -0.45 -8.81 -19.31
C GLY A 338 -1.95 -8.80 -19.01
N VAL A 339 -2.73 -9.28 -19.98
CA VAL A 339 -4.20 -9.33 -19.89
C VAL A 339 -4.67 -10.17 -18.70
N PHE A 340 -3.98 -11.26 -18.36
CA PHE A 340 -4.37 -12.08 -17.22
C PHE A 340 -4.27 -11.32 -15.89
N GLY A 341 -3.18 -10.56 -15.70
CA GLY A 341 -3.04 -9.69 -14.53
C GLY A 341 -4.11 -8.59 -14.48
N LEU A 342 -4.43 -7.97 -15.63
CA LEU A 342 -5.47 -6.95 -15.72
C LEU A 342 -6.86 -7.52 -15.39
N ILE A 343 -7.24 -8.65 -15.99
CA ILE A 343 -8.51 -9.32 -15.72
C ILE A 343 -8.63 -9.67 -14.25
N TRP A 344 -7.58 -10.22 -13.67
CA TRP A 344 -7.54 -10.52 -12.24
C TRP A 344 -7.72 -9.26 -11.38
N TYR A 345 -7.03 -8.17 -11.74
CA TYR A 345 -7.10 -6.91 -11.00
C TYR A 345 -8.50 -6.28 -11.06
N ILE A 346 -9.14 -6.28 -12.24
CA ILE A 346 -10.53 -5.84 -12.40
C ILE A 346 -11.48 -6.75 -11.61
N TYR A 347 -11.27 -8.07 -11.66
CA TYR A 347 -12.07 -9.04 -10.91
C TYR A 347 -12.02 -8.79 -9.40
N ILE A 348 -10.85 -8.51 -8.81
CA ILE A 348 -10.78 -8.21 -7.38
C ILE A 348 -11.48 -6.90 -7.01
N ILE A 349 -11.43 -5.88 -7.87
CA ILE A 349 -12.15 -4.62 -7.66
C ILE A 349 -13.66 -4.89 -7.64
N ILE A 350 -14.18 -5.58 -8.66
CA ILE A 350 -15.61 -5.93 -8.75
C ILE A 350 -16.03 -6.77 -7.54
N LYS A 351 -15.26 -7.81 -7.21
CA LYS A 351 -15.56 -8.70 -6.07
C LYS A 351 -15.59 -7.94 -4.75
N SER A 352 -14.62 -7.05 -4.53
CA SER A 352 -14.55 -6.23 -3.32
C SER A 352 -15.76 -5.32 -3.24
N SER A 353 -16.11 -4.64 -4.33
CA SER A 353 -17.31 -3.79 -4.42
C SER A 353 -18.59 -4.57 -4.12
N LEU A 354 -18.75 -5.77 -4.68
CA LEU A 354 -19.90 -6.64 -4.40
C LEU A 354 -19.98 -7.05 -2.93
N LEU A 355 -18.85 -7.35 -2.29
CA LEU A 355 -18.81 -7.65 -0.85
C LEU A 355 -19.19 -6.43 -0.01
N VAL A 356 -18.63 -5.26 -0.32
CA VAL A 356 -18.96 -4.00 0.38
C VAL A 356 -20.44 -3.65 0.26
N VAL A 357 -21.04 -3.81 -0.93
CA VAL A 357 -22.47 -3.58 -1.13
C VAL A 357 -23.30 -4.50 -0.24
N LYS A 358 -22.90 -5.77 -0.11
CA LYS A 358 -23.59 -6.78 0.71
C LYS A 358 -23.28 -6.70 2.21
N THR A 359 -22.22 -5.99 2.63
CA THR A 359 -21.93 -5.74 4.04
C THR A 359 -23.11 -5.03 4.71
N LYS A 360 -23.44 -5.44 5.93
CA LYS A 360 -24.48 -4.84 6.78
C LYS A 360 -23.82 -4.18 8.00
N GLY A 361 -24.57 -3.33 8.70
CA GLY A 361 -24.11 -2.70 9.95
C GLY A 361 -23.20 -1.49 9.78
N LYS A 362 -22.70 -0.98 10.91
CA LYS A 362 -21.89 0.25 11.00
C LYS A 362 -20.49 0.09 10.40
N ASN A 363 -19.98 -1.14 10.33
CA ASN A 363 -18.65 -1.46 9.78
C ASN A 363 -18.55 -1.28 8.27
N LYS A 364 -19.69 -1.10 7.59
CA LYS A 364 -19.74 -0.80 6.16
C LYS A 364 -19.00 0.49 5.80
N ALA A 365 -18.95 1.48 6.69
CA ALA A 365 -18.26 2.74 6.42
C ALA A 365 -16.78 2.54 6.10
N LEU A 366 -16.07 1.75 6.93
CA LEU A 366 -14.66 1.41 6.70
C LEU A 366 -14.47 0.67 5.37
N SER A 367 -15.33 -0.32 5.08
CA SER A 367 -15.27 -1.06 3.82
C SER A 367 -15.48 -0.16 2.59
N VAL A 368 -16.39 0.82 2.68
CA VAL A 368 -16.60 1.83 1.62
C VAL A 368 -15.34 2.68 1.42
N GLY A 369 -14.71 3.13 2.50
CA GLY A 369 -13.44 3.86 2.44
C GLY A 369 -12.32 3.09 1.76
N LEU A 370 -12.14 1.83 2.14
CA LEU A 370 -11.13 0.95 1.53
C LEU A 370 -11.41 0.70 0.04
N MET A 371 -12.67 0.46 -0.33
CA MET A 371 -13.10 0.25 -1.71
C MET A 371 -12.85 1.49 -2.59
N ILE A 372 -13.26 2.68 -2.13
CA ILE A 372 -13.04 3.94 -2.86
C ILE A 372 -11.55 4.21 -3.04
N MET A 373 -10.76 4.02 -1.98
CA MET A 373 -9.31 4.18 -2.06
C MET A 373 -8.68 3.20 -3.06
N MET A 374 -9.16 1.95 -3.11
CA MET A 374 -8.66 0.95 -4.09
C MET A 374 -9.02 1.32 -5.53
N ILE A 375 -10.27 1.75 -5.78
CA ILE A 375 -10.74 2.15 -7.11
C ILE A 375 -9.97 3.39 -7.61
N ILE A 376 -9.91 4.45 -6.80
CA ILE A 376 -9.29 5.71 -7.25
C ILE A 376 -7.78 5.54 -7.41
N SER A 377 -7.12 4.83 -6.48
CA SER A 377 -5.70 4.54 -6.60
C SER A 377 -5.38 3.77 -7.88
N SER A 378 -6.24 2.87 -8.35
CA SER A 378 -5.97 2.06 -9.55
C SER A 378 -5.65 2.88 -10.81
N ILE A 379 -6.08 4.13 -10.87
CA ILE A 379 -5.84 5.04 -12.01
C ILE A 379 -4.35 5.35 -12.16
N THR A 380 -3.61 5.51 -11.06
CA THR A 380 -2.20 5.92 -11.10
C THR A 380 -1.26 4.97 -10.35
N GLN A 381 -1.78 4.16 -9.43
CA GLN A 381 -1.03 3.31 -8.52
C GLN A 381 -1.75 1.97 -8.30
N SER A 382 -1.17 0.88 -8.83
CA SER A 382 -1.70 -0.48 -8.65
C SER A 382 -1.45 -1.07 -7.26
N TYR A 383 -2.43 -1.74 -6.67
CA TYR A 383 -2.21 -2.47 -5.42
C TYR A 383 -1.28 -3.70 -5.57
N LEU A 384 -0.91 -4.06 -6.80
CA LEU A 384 0.04 -5.14 -7.11
C LEU A 384 1.51 -4.69 -7.14
N ASP A 385 1.79 -3.42 -6.85
CA ASP A 385 3.17 -2.96 -6.69
C ASP A 385 3.68 -3.35 -5.31
N SER A 386 4.98 -3.66 -5.22
CA SER A 386 5.62 -4.23 -4.03
C SER A 386 5.38 -3.44 -2.73
N GLN A 387 5.22 -2.13 -2.88
CA GLN A 387 5.02 -1.17 -1.80
C GLN A 387 3.61 -1.27 -1.18
N ARG A 388 2.61 -1.67 -2.00
CA ARG A 388 1.18 -1.65 -1.68
C ARG A 388 0.57 -3.04 -1.46
N LEU A 389 1.37 -4.12 -1.59
CA LEU A 389 0.92 -5.50 -1.32
C LEU A 389 0.31 -5.67 0.07
N MET A 390 0.90 -5.02 1.09
CA MET A 390 0.36 -5.00 2.44
C MET A 390 -1.00 -4.31 2.54
N SER A 391 -1.17 -3.21 1.82
CA SER A 391 -2.46 -2.51 1.74
C SER A 391 -3.52 -3.40 1.10
N LEU A 392 -3.15 -4.16 0.05
CA LEU A 392 -4.06 -5.10 -0.59
C LEU A 392 -4.49 -6.22 0.34
N LEU A 393 -3.51 -6.84 1.02
CA LEU A 393 -3.75 -7.89 2.00
C LEU A 393 -4.75 -7.44 3.07
N PHE A 394 -4.51 -6.30 3.72
CA PHE A 394 -5.40 -5.83 4.78
C PHE A 394 -6.74 -5.29 4.26
N THR A 395 -6.78 -4.78 3.04
CA THR A 395 -8.05 -4.45 2.36
C THR A 395 -8.93 -5.70 2.21
N PHE A 396 -8.35 -6.82 1.75
CA PHE A 396 -9.07 -8.10 1.66
C PHE A 396 -9.55 -8.59 3.02
N ILE A 397 -8.66 -8.57 4.03
CA ILE A 397 -8.98 -9.04 5.38
C ILE A 397 -10.14 -8.22 5.97
N LEU A 398 -10.03 -6.89 5.99
CA LEU A 398 -11.02 -6.03 6.63
C LEU A 398 -12.38 -6.03 5.91
N ILE A 399 -12.39 -6.05 4.57
CA ILE A 399 -13.64 -6.18 3.81
C ILE A 399 -14.33 -7.50 4.13
N GLU A 400 -13.58 -8.61 4.20
CA GLU A 400 -14.16 -9.92 4.50
C GLU A 400 -14.62 -10.04 5.95
N LEU A 401 -13.86 -9.54 6.91
CA LEU A 401 -14.26 -9.50 8.33
C LEU A 401 -15.56 -8.71 8.50
N ASN A 402 -15.66 -7.51 7.91
CA ASN A 402 -16.86 -6.69 7.98
C ASN A 402 -18.06 -7.34 7.30
N TYR A 403 -17.82 -8.06 6.20
CA TYR A 403 -18.88 -8.80 5.51
C TYR A 403 -19.38 -10.00 6.34
N SER A 404 -18.46 -10.78 6.90
CA SER A 404 -18.77 -12.08 7.52
C SER A 404 -19.27 -11.95 8.96
N TYR A 405 -18.88 -10.87 9.64
CA TYR A 405 -19.24 -10.59 11.02
C TYR A 405 -19.66 -9.12 11.13
N PRO A 406 -20.88 -8.78 10.68
CA PRO A 406 -21.37 -7.40 10.68
C PRO A 406 -21.47 -6.81 12.10
N GLU A 407 -21.41 -7.65 13.12
CA GLU A 407 -21.41 -7.28 14.54
C GLU A 407 -20.02 -6.84 15.06
N LEU A 408 -18.90 -7.14 14.37
CA LEU A 408 -17.53 -6.83 14.84
C LEU A 408 -17.34 -5.34 15.11
N GLU A 409 -17.54 -4.87 16.33
CA GLU A 409 -17.40 -3.47 16.66
C GLU A 409 -15.93 -3.10 16.90
N TYR A 410 -15.38 -2.28 16.00
CA TYR A 410 -14.07 -1.62 16.15
C TYR A 410 -14.09 -0.54 17.20
#